data_AF-A0A7W7W911-F1
#
_entry.id   AF-A0A7W7W911-F1
#
_cell.length_a   1.000
_cell.length_b   1.000
_cell.length_c   1.000
_cell.angle_alpha   90.00
_cell.angle_beta   90.00
_cell.angle_gamma   90.00
#
_symmetry.space_group_name_H-M   'P 1'
#
loop_
_entity.id
_entity.type
_entity.pdbx_description
1 polymer ?
#
loop_
_entity_poly.entity_id
_entity_poly.type
_entity_poly.pdbx_seq_one_letter_code
_entity_poly.pdbx_strand_id
1 'polypeptide(L)'
;MSALAPDAMASGFVLPPGLEAHEPPEARGLTRDGVRLLVSHGDTGQIGHHTFADLPGLLRPGDLLVVNNSATLPAAVRLDRLAVHFSTEREDGTWLVELRRRMGRRAGSAGGDTAAEQGPRDRRPPGASVAVGAERQRPGAATGTDLASEPYAGGVPGEWLPLPGGATLHLLERETPRLWRARLDREVPSYLGRYGVPIRYAYVDRDWPLADYQTVFGVRHGSAEMPSAGRPFTTGLVTRLVSRGVGVAPITLHTGVASPEKDEPPYPERFEVPEATARQVELARESGGRVIAVGTTVVRALETAALPDGHVRAAQGWTSRIVTPAAGVRAVHGLVTGLHEPRSSHLLMLSAIAGGELLSRSYAEALREGYLWHEFGDTHLILP
;
A
#
# COMPACT_ATOMS: atom_id res chain seq x y z
N MET A 1 -19.38 -33.07 0.89
CA MET A 1 -17.94 -33.09 1.20
C MET A 1 -17.16 -33.15 -0.09
N SER A 2 -16.67 -32.00 -0.56
CA SER A 2 -15.62 -31.95 -1.57
C SER A 2 -14.54 -31.07 -0.97
N ALA A 3 -13.47 -31.72 -0.49
CA ALA A 3 -12.30 -31.02 -0.01
C ALA A 3 -11.61 -30.40 -1.24
N LEU A 4 -11.50 -29.08 -1.27
CA LEU A 4 -10.64 -28.42 -2.24
C LEU A 4 -9.22 -28.93 -2.03
N ALA A 5 -8.64 -29.51 -3.08
CA ALA A 5 -7.29 -30.06 -3.07
C ALA A 5 -6.23 -28.96 -2.79
N PRO A 6 -5.08 -29.31 -2.19
CA PRO A 6 -3.99 -28.39 -1.83
C PRO A 6 -3.36 -27.61 -3.00
N ASP A 7 -3.79 -27.84 -4.24
CA ASP A 7 -3.38 -27.12 -5.47
C ASP A 7 -4.15 -25.80 -5.75
N ALA A 8 -5.10 -25.42 -4.89
CA ALA A 8 -5.92 -24.21 -5.10
C ALA A 8 -5.09 -22.91 -5.11
N MET A 9 -3.97 -22.86 -4.37
CA MET A 9 -3.08 -21.69 -4.39
C MET A 9 -2.15 -21.65 -5.61
N ALA A 10 -1.78 -22.80 -6.19
CA ALA A 10 -1.00 -22.87 -7.43
C ALA A 10 -1.86 -22.51 -8.66
N SER A 11 -3.16 -22.83 -8.63
CA SER A 11 -4.12 -22.51 -9.70
C SER A 11 -4.68 -21.08 -9.61
N GLY A 12 -4.70 -20.49 -8.41
CA GLY A 12 -5.23 -19.15 -8.15
C GLY A 12 -6.75 -19.10 -8.22
N PHE A 13 -7.38 -18.29 -7.37
CA PHE A 13 -8.81 -17.97 -7.47
C PHE A 13 -9.02 -16.61 -8.15
N VAL A 14 -10.25 -16.36 -8.59
CA VAL A 14 -10.69 -15.01 -8.99
C VAL A 14 -11.50 -14.47 -7.83
N LEU A 15 -11.10 -13.31 -7.29
CA LEU A 15 -11.84 -12.66 -6.23
C LEU A 15 -13.20 -12.20 -6.79
N PRO A 16 -14.35 -12.60 -6.22
CA PRO A 16 -15.63 -12.05 -6.62
C PRO A 16 -15.66 -10.54 -6.34
N PRO A 17 -16.10 -9.69 -7.29
CA PRO A 17 -16.08 -8.23 -7.11
C PRO A 17 -16.81 -7.75 -5.84
N GLY A 18 -17.88 -8.43 -5.44
CA GLY A 18 -18.62 -8.09 -4.21
C GLY A 18 -17.86 -8.35 -2.91
N LEU A 19 -16.67 -8.97 -2.95
CA LEU A 19 -15.79 -9.14 -1.81
C LEU A 19 -14.66 -8.09 -1.78
N GLU A 20 -14.59 -7.18 -2.74
CA GLU A 20 -13.67 -6.04 -2.69
C GLU A 20 -14.21 -4.98 -1.72
N ALA A 21 -13.38 -4.50 -0.81
CA ALA A 21 -13.78 -3.39 0.07
C ALA A 21 -13.68 -2.04 -0.69
N HIS A 22 -14.75 -1.67 -1.38
CA HIS A 22 -14.84 -0.42 -2.15
C HIS A 22 -14.81 0.86 -1.29
N GLU A 23 -15.02 0.74 0.02
CA GLU A 23 -15.02 1.86 0.97
C GLU A 23 -14.53 1.46 2.38
N PRO A 24 -13.97 2.42 3.14
CA PRO A 24 -13.53 2.19 4.51
C PRO A 24 -14.68 1.71 5.42
N PRO A 25 -14.37 0.92 6.47
CA PRO A 25 -15.37 0.42 7.42
C PRO A 25 -16.23 1.52 8.04
N GLU A 26 -15.69 2.72 8.26
CA GLU A 26 -16.43 3.87 8.78
C GLU A 26 -17.60 4.30 7.89
N ALA A 27 -17.43 4.19 6.56
CA ALA A 27 -18.50 4.45 5.60
C ALA A 27 -19.60 3.38 5.65
N ARG A 28 -19.21 2.15 6.01
CA ARG A 28 -20.08 0.98 6.17
C ARG A 28 -20.74 0.92 7.56
N GLY A 29 -20.58 1.94 8.39
CA GLY A 29 -21.16 2.03 9.73
C GLY A 29 -20.40 1.28 10.82
N LEU A 30 -19.14 0.91 10.58
CA LEU A 30 -18.28 0.21 11.54
C LEU A 30 -17.20 1.14 12.11
N THR A 31 -16.65 0.79 13.27
CA THR A 31 -15.37 1.37 13.71
C THR A 31 -14.21 0.71 12.96
N ARG A 32 -13.02 1.31 13.01
CA ARG A 32 -11.80 0.73 12.41
C ARG A 32 -11.50 -0.69 12.92
N ASP A 33 -11.65 -0.89 14.23
CA ASP A 33 -11.48 -2.18 14.89
C ASP A 33 -12.74 -3.07 14.82
N GLY A 34 -13.80 -2.62 14.15
CA GLY A 34 -15.02 -3.38 13.91
C GLY A 34 -14.96 -4.30 12.68
N VAL A 35 -13.87 -4.28 11.90
CA VAL A 35 -13.66 -5.21 10.79
C VAL A 35 -13.49 -6.64 11.30
N ARG A 36 -13.71 -7.62 10.42
CA ARG A 36 -13.55 -9.03 10.78
C ARG A 36 -12.07 -9.37 10.83
N LEU A 37 -11.76 -10.39 11.63
CA LEU A 37 -10.45 -10.95 11.82
C LEU A 37 -10.54 -12.47 11.65
N LEU A 38 -9.90 -13.00 10.62
CA LEU A 38 -9.62 -14.42 10.49
C LEU A 38 -8.38 -14.74 11.32
N VAL A 39 -8.39 -15.81 12.10
CA VAL A 39 -7.24 -16.24 12.89
C VAL A 39 -6.84 -17.64 12.47
N SER A 40 -5.58 -17.83 12.10
CA SER A 40 -5.04 -19.14 11.73
C SER A 40 -3.86 -19.48 12.64
N HIS A 41 -3.88 -20.69 13.19
CA HIS A 41 -2.83 -21.24 14.05
C HIS A 41 -2.01 -22.30 13.30
N GLY A 42 -0.71 -22.07 13.12
CA GLY A 42 0.21 -22.96 12.42
C GLY A 42 0.26 -24.37 13.01
N ASP A 43 0.46 -24.46 14.32
CA ASP A 43 0.76 -25.66 15.10
C ASP A 43 -0.44 -26.60 15.18
N THR A 44 -1.64 -26.03 15.23
CA THR A 44 -2.89 -26.81 15.38
C THR A 44 -3.68 -26.92 14.08
N GLY A 45 -3.37 -26.08 13.08
CA GLY A 45 -4.16 -25.95 11.86
C GLY A 45 -5.59 -25.42 12.09
N GLN A 46 -5.88 -24.84 13.26
CA GLN A 46 -7.18 -24.25 13.60
C GLN A 46 -7.38 -22.92 12.89
N ILE A 47 -8.62 -22.68 12.44
CA ILE A 47 -9.07 -21.43 11.82
C ILE A 47 -10.26 -20.93 12.64
N GLY A 48 -10.22 -19.67 13.06
CA GLY A 48 -11.25 -19.02 13.88
C GLY A 48 -11.71 -17.69 13.30
N HIS A 49 -12.93 -17.29 13.64
CA HIS A 49 -13.57 -16.06 13.19
C HIS A 49 -13.80 -15.12 14.36
N HIS A 50 -13.28 -13.90 14.24
CA HIS A 50 -13.28 -12.88 15.27
C HIS A 50 -13.59 -11.51 14.67
N THR A 51 -13.72 -10.51 15.54
CA THR A 51 -13.60 -9.11 15.16
C THR A 51 -12.20 -8.60 15.51
N PHE A 52 -11.73 -7.54 14.85
CA PHE A 52 -10.41 -6.99 15.15
C PHE A 52 -10.33 -6.44 16.59
N ALA A 53 -11.45 -6.01 17.16
CA ALA A 53 -11.57 -5.59 18.55
C ALA A 53 -11.18 -6.69 19.56
N ASP A 54 -11.26 -7.97 19.15
CA ASP A 54 -10.92 -9.14 19.97
C ASP A 54 -9.41 -9.42 20.04
N LEU A 55 -8.59 -8.74 19.22
CA LEU A 55 -7.13 -8.94 19.14
C LEU A 55 -6.44 -9.00 20.52
N PRO A 56 -6.74 -8.15 21.52
CA PRO A 56 -6.09 -8.23 22.83
C PRO A 56 -6.37 -9.54 23.60
N GLY A 57 -7.40 -10.29 23.24
CA GLY A 57 -7.71 -11.63 23.79
C GLY A 57 -7.02 -12.78 23.07
N LEU A 58 -6.50 -12.54 21.87
CA LEU A 58 -5.83 -13.55 21.04
C LEU A 58 -4.31 -13.57 21.24
N LEU A 59 -3.78 -12.52 21.87
CA LEU A 59 -2.35 -12.37 22.17
C LEU A 59 -2.06 -12.68 23.64
N ARG A 60 -0.81 -13.03 23.91
CA ARG A 60 -0.31 -13.40 25.23
C ARG A 60 0.54 -12.26 25.79
N PRO A 61 0.58 -12.07 27.12
CA PRO A 61 1.59 -11.19 27.73
C PRO A 61 3.00 -11.59 27.27
N GLY A 62 3.82 -10.60 26.93
CA GLY A 62 5.16 -10.82 26.37
C GLY A 62 5.22 -10.89 24.84
N ASP A 63 4.09 -11.00 24.14
CA ASP A 63 4.06 -10.81 22.69
C ASP A 63 4.46 -9.37 22.32
N LEU A 64 5.12 -9.21 21.18
CA LEU A 64 5.51 -7.93 20.62
C LEU A 64 4.85 -7.73 19.26
N LEU A 65 4.02 -6.70 19.14
CA LEU A 65 3.57 -6.20 17.84
C LEU A 65 4.60 -5.23 17.28
N VAL A 66 5.15 -5.54 16.11
CA VAL A 66 6.00 -4.61 15.37
C VAL A 66 5.15 -3.91 14.32
N VAL A 67 5.11 -2.58 14.35
CA VAL A 67 4.20 -1.75 13.53
C VAL A 67 4.99 -0.83 12.60
N ASN A 68 4.43 -0.50 11.43
CA ASN A 68 5.01 0.51 10.56
C ASN A 68 4.47 1.90 10.93
N ASN A 69 5.37 2.83 11.28
CA ASN A 69 5.04 4.20 11.68
C ASN A 69 5.05 5.21 10.52
N SER A 70 5.21 4.73 9.28
CA SER A 70 5.17 5.57 8.09
C SER A 70 3.77 6.12 7.87
N ALA A 71 3.66 7.45 7.78
CA ALA A 71 2.42 8.17 7.50
C ALA A 71 2.26 8.39 5.99
N THR A 72 1.02 8.25 5.52
CA THR A 72 0.67 8.40 4.11
C THR A 72 0.69 9.87 3.69
N LEU A 73 1.23 10.13 2.51
CA LEU A 73 1.21 11.42 1.85
C LEU A 73 -0.04 11.51 0.95
N PRO A 74 -0.59 12.71 0.72
CA PRO A 74 -1.55 12.94 -0.36
C PRO A 74 -0.82 12.93 -1.71
N ALA A 75 -0.33 11.76 -2.11
CA ALA A 75 0.74 11.61 -3.09
C ALA A 75 0.31 11.71 -4.56
N ALA A 76 -0.97 11.92 -4.85
CA ALA A 76 -1.48 12.12 -6.21
C ALA A 76 -1.75 13.59 -6.50
N VAL A 77 -1.28 14.09 -7.64
CA VAL A 77 -1.59 15.43 -8.16
C VAL A 77 -2.36 15.26 -9.46
N ARG A 78 -3.61 15.72 -9.50
CA ARG A 78 -4.50 15.56 -10.66
C ARG A 78 -4.40 16.77 -11.59
N LEU A 79 -4.14 16.49 -12.86
CA LEU A 79 -4.17 17.44 -13.98
C LEU A 79 -5.41 17.14 -14.84
N ASP A 80 -5.61 17.86 -15.94
CA ASP A 80 -6.76 17.63 -16.84
C ASP A 80 -6.81 16.19 -17.38
N ARG A 81 -5.78 15.79 -18.15
CA ARG A 81 -5.71 14.46 -18.80
C ARG A 81 -4.74 13.49 -18.12
N LEU A 82 -3.96 13.97 -17.16
CA LEU A 82 -2.93 13.20 -16.48
C LEU A 82 -3.11 13.31 -14.97
N ALA A 83 -2.53 12.38 -14.24
CA ALA A 83 -2.22 12.50 -12.84
C ALA A 83 -0.75 12.11 -12.64
N VAL A 84 -0.11 12.71 -11.63
CA VAL A 84 1.23 12.34 -11.19
C VAL A 84 1.10 11.73 -9.80
N HIS A 85 1.49 10.48 -9.64
CA HIS A 85 1.62 9.87 -8.33
C HIS A 85 3.08 9.91 -7.89
N PHE A 86 3.36 10.57 -6.78
CA PHE A 86 4.67 10.58 -6.15
C PHE A 86 4.82 9.29 -5.36
N SER A 87 5.89 8.55 -5.62
CA SER A 87 6.11 7.23 -5.02
C SER A 87 7.14 7.29 -3.90
N THR A 88 8.37 7.66 -4.25
CA THR A 88 9.51 7.41 -3.36
C THR A 88 10.56 8.49 -3.56
N GLU A 89 10.92 9.16 -2.47
CA GLU A 89 12.01 10.13 -2.44
C GLU A 89 13.37 9.44 -2.55
N ARG A 90 14.27 9.99 -3.36
CA ARG A 90 15.68 9.58 -3.47
C ARG A 90 16.59 10.52 -2.68
N GLU A 91 17.79 10.05 -2.36
CA GLU A 91 18.79 10.80 -1.57
C GLU A 91 19.27 12.09 -2.26
N ASP A 92 19.17 12.16 -3.60
CA ASP A 92 19.51 13.34 -4.40
C ASP A 92 18.37 14.38 -4.53
N GLY A 93 17.31 14.21 -3.72
CA GLY A 93 16.11 15.05 -3.74
C GLY A 93 15.18 14.84 -4.94
N THR A 94 15.49 13.89 -5.82
CA THR A 94 14.56 13.46 -6.87
C THR A 94 13.51 12.50 -6.30
N TRP A 95 12.45 12.28 -7.06
CA TRP A 95 11.37 11.40 -6.69
C TRP A 95 11.11 10.41 -7.81
N LEU A 96 10.86 9.16 -7.43
CA LEU A 96 10.12 8.25 -8.29
C LEU A 96 8.69 8.74 -8.40
N VAL A 97 8.20 8.89 -9.64
CA VAL A 97 6.83 9.28 -9.94
C VAL A 97 6.23 8.36 -11.00
N GLU A 98 4.95 8.07 -10.85
CA GLU A 98 4.16 7.42 -11.88
C GLU A 98 3.30 8.47 -12.60
N LEU A 99 3.35 8.48 -13.93
CA LEU A 99 2.38 9.21 -14.72
C LEU A 99 1.17 8.32 -14.98
N ARG A 100 -0.02 8.84 -14.77
CA ARG A 100 -1.27 8.14 -15.06
C ARG A 100 -2.15 8.93 -15.99
N ARG A 101 -2.79 8.26 -16.93
CA ARG A 101 -3.79 8.85 -17.81
C ARG A 101 -5.12 8.87 -17.10
N ARG A 102 -5.76 10.03 -17.05
CA ARG A 102 -7.14 10.17 -16.57
C ARG A 102 -8.09 9.89 -17.72
N MET A 103 -9.00 8.94 -17.51
CA MET A 103 -10.07 8.70 -18.47
C MET A 103 -11.05 9.86 -18.38
N GLY A 104 -11.15 10.68 -19.42
CA GLY A 104 -12.19 11.69 -19.51
C GLY A 104 -13.52 11.06 -19.89
N ARG A 105 -14.64 11.68 -19.50
CA ARG A 105 -15.94 11.37 -20.10
C ARG A 105 -15.80 11.61 -21.61
N ARG A 106 -16.12 10.62 -22.46
CA ARG A 106 -16.46 10.94 -23.85
C ARG A 106 -17.63 11.92 -23.78
N ALA A 107 -17.40 13.17 -24.16
CA ALA A 107 -18.52 14.05 -24.50
C ALA A 107 -19.32 13.30 -25.57
N GLY A 108 -20.62 13.10 -25.33
CA GLY A 108 -21.49 12.43 -26.28
C GLY A 108 -21.33 13.10 -27.63
N SER A 109 -20.88 12.33 -28.62
CA SER A 109 -20.86 12.77 -30.01
C SER A 109 -22.30 12.94 -30.47
N ALA A 110 -22.83 14.15 -30.36
CA ALA A 110 -23.82 14.60 -31.32
C ALA A 110 -23.14 14.56 -32.70
N GLY A 111 -23.81 13.92 -33.65
CA GLY A 111 -23.28 13.59 -34.97
C GLY A 111 -22.77 14.78 -35.76
N GLY A 112 -21.86 14.48 -36.67
CA GLY A 112 -21.32 15.41 -37.65
C GLY A 112 -20.14 14.77 -38.37
N ASP A 113 -20.44 14.09 -39.47
CA ASP A 113 -19.48 13.70 -40.49
C ASP A 113 -18.57 14.87 -40.87
N THR A 114 -17.26 14.64 -41.01
CA THR A 114 -16.55 14.91 -42.27
C THR A 114 -15.09 14.43 -42.22
N ALA A 115 -14.78 13.66 -43.25
CA ALA A 115 -13.55 13.42 -44.01
C ALA A 115 -12.16 13.83 -43.47
N ALA A 116 -11.26 12.88 -43.72
CA ALA A 116 -9.81 12.95 -43.67
C ALA A 116 -9.18 14.13 -44.43
N GLU A 117 -8.06 14.64 -43.90
CA GLU A 117 -6.97 15.17 -44.73
C GLU A 117 -5.62 15.02 -44.03
N GLN A 118 -4.64 14.54 -44.78
CA GLN A 118 -3.24 14.36 -44.41
C GLN A 118 -2.42 15.56 -44.89
N GLY A 119 -1.46 16.02 -44.07
CA GLY A 119 -0.34 16.88 -44.51
C GLY A 119 0.23 17.74 -43.38
N PRO A 120 1.46 18.25 -43.50
CA PRO A 120 2.70 17.50 -43.28
C PRO A 120 3.52 18.03 -42.08
N ARG A 121 4.53 17.23 -41.70
CA ARG A 121 5.58 17.56 -40.72
C ARG A 121 6.39 18.78 -41.18
N ASP A 122 6.52 19.80 -40.34
CA ASP A 122 7.68 20.69 -40.42
C ASP A 122 8.10 21.32 -39.08
N ARG A 123 9.36 21.72 -39.06
CA ARG A 123 10.29 21.92 -37.95
C ARG A 123 10.07 23.23 -37.17
N ARG A 124 10.37 23.20 -35.86
CA ARG A 124 10.60 24.38 -34.97
C ARG A 124 12.02 24.94 -35.17
N PRO A 125 12.46 26.11 -34.63
CA PRO A 125 11.84 27.16 -33.75
C PRO A 125 12.23 28.62 -34.22
N PRO A 126 12.28 29.74 -33.43
CA PRO A 126 11.82 30.05 -32.06
C PRO A 126 10.99 31.36 -31.90
N GLY A 127 10.31 31.51 -30.76
CA GLY A 127 9.82 32.80 -30.23
C GLY A 127 8.35 33.11 -30.48
N ALA A 128 7.45 32.58 -29.64
CA ALA A 128 6.19 33.22 -29.28
C ALA A 128 5.55 32.47 -28.11
N SER A 129 5.24 33.21 -27.06
CA SER A 129 4.39 32.83 -25.94
C SER A 129 3.03 32.31 -26.42
N VAL A 130 2.59 31.16 -25.93
CA VAL A 130 1.17 30.81 -25.92
C VAL A 130 0.69 30.91 -24.49
N ALA A 131 -0.05 31.99 -24.21
CA ALA A 131 -0.84 32.12 -23.01
C ALA A 131 -1.97 31.09 -23.06
N VAL A 132 -1.98 30.16 -22.12
CA VAL A 132 -3.16 29.35 -21.82
C VAL A 132 -3.86 30.03 -20.64
N GLY A 133 -5.09 30.47 -20.88
CA GLY A 133 -5.88 31.23 -19.92
C GLY A 133 -6.02 30.50 -18.58
N ALA A 134 -5.62 31.17 -17.51
CA ALA A 134 -5.91 30.76 -16.16
C ALA A 134 -7.38 31.05 -15.84
N GLU A 135 -8.26 30.05 -16.00
CA GLU A 135 -9.59 30.12 -15.40
C GLU A 135 -9.48 29.84 -13.89
N ARG A 136 -9.84 30.86 -13.12
CA ARG A 136 -10.01 30.77 -11.66
C ARG A 136 -11.19 29.85 -11.35
N GLN A 137 -10.94 28.66 -10.82
CA GLN A 137 -12.00 27.89 -10.14
C GLN A 137 -12.24 28.46 -8.73
N ARG A 138 -13.48 28.91 -8.50
CA ARG A 138 -14.04 29.18 -7.18
C ARG A 138 -14.37 27.84 -6.49
N PRO A 139 -14.34 27.75 -5.14
CA PRO A 139 -14.64 26.51 -4.44
C PRO A 139 -16.14 26.29 -4.43
N GLY A 140 -16.60 25.23 -5.10
CA GLY A 140 -18.01 24.85 -5.14
C GLY A 140 -18.18 23.39 -5.54
N ALA A 141 -18.71 22.59 -4.60
CA ALA A 141 -19.33 21.28 -4.74
C ALA A 141 -18.60 20.23 -5.60
N ALA A 142 -17.97 19.26 -4.91
CA ALA A 142 -17.56 17.99 -5.50
C ALA A 142 -18.81 17.18 -5.91
N THR A 143 -19.26 17.35 -7.14
CA THR A 143 -20.20 16.45 -7.80
C THR A 143 -19.61 16.00 -9.13
N GLY A 144 -18.77 14.97 -9.06
CA GLY A 144 -18.23 14.27 -10.21
C GLY A 144 -17.60 12.98 -9.74
N THR A 145 -18.12 11.83 -10.16
CA THR A 145 -17.47 10.54 -9.99
C THR A 145 -16.13 10.61 -10.74
N ASP A 146 -15.04 10.82 -9.99
CA ASP A 146 -13.72 10.91 -10.59
C ASP A 146 -13.39 9.55 -11.22
N LEU A 147 -13.02 9.52 -12.50
CA LEU A 147 -12.84 8.28 -13.24
C LEU A 147 -11.50 7.62 -12.85
N ALA A 148 -11.45 6.29 -12.90
CA ALA A 148 -10.21 5.54 -12.69
C ALA A 148 -9.10 6.05 -13.64
N SER A 149 -7.85 6.03 -13.17
CA SER A 149 -6.69 6.37 -13.99
C SER A 149 -5.89 5.12 -14.31
N GLU A 150 -5.27 5.07 -15.48
CA GLU A 150 -4.44 3.96 -15.94
C GLU A 150 -2.97 4.39 -16.05
N PRO A 151 -1.98 3.50 -15.89
CA PRO A 151 -0.57 3.88 -16.09
C PRO A 151 -0.34 4.48 -17.47
N TYR A 152 0.45 5.54 -17.53
CA TYR A 152 0.79 6.24 -18.77
C TYR A 152 2.27 6.02 -19.11
N ALA A 153 2.51 5.17 -20.12
CA ALA A 153 3.87 4.85 -20.59
C ALA A 153 4.54 5.99 -21.37
N GLY A 154 3.86 7.11 -21.64
CA GLY A 154 4.45 8.24 -22.34
C GLY A 154 5.48 9.02 -21.50
N GLY A 155 5.98 10.10 -22.10
CA GLY A 155 7.03 10.95 -21.56
C GLY A 155 8.41 10.68 -22.18
N VAL A 156 9.27 11.71 -22.23
CA VAL A 156 10.68 11.59 -22.63
C VAL A 156 11.63 12.26 -21.60
N PRO A 157 12.88 11.78 -21.45
CA PRO A 157 13.89 12.47 -20.66
C PRO A 157 14.03 13.96 -21.02
N GLY A 158 14.04 14.83 -20.01
CA GLY A 158 14.09 16.29 -20.16
C GLY A 158 12.74 16.96 -20.39
N GLU A 159 11.65 16.21 -20.58
CA GLU A 159 10.30 16.75 -20.63
C GLU A 159 9.90 17.34 -19.27
N TRP A 160 9.06 18.36 -19.29
CA TRP A 160 8.54 18.99 -18.10
C TRP A 160 7.01 19.07 -18.13
N LEU A 161 6.40 18.95 -16.96
CA LEU A 161 4.96 18.97 -16.77
C LEU A 161 4.59 20.15 -15.86
N PRO A 162 3.72 21.07 -16.30
CA PRO A 162 3.19 22.11 -15.42
C PRO A 162 2.24 21.47 -14.41
N LEU A 163 2.43 21.80 -13.14
CA LEU A 163 1.58 21.37 -12.03
C LEU A 163 0.86 22.58 -11.38
N PRO A 164 -0.22 22.35 -10.62
CA PRO A 164 -0.90 23.41 -9.88
C PRO A 164 0.03 24.31 -9.06
N GLY A 165 -0.36 25.57 -8.87
CA GLY A 165 0.46 26.53 -8.12
C GLY A 165 1.73 27.00 -8.85
N GLY A 166 1.81 26.78 -10.17
CA GLY A 166 2.96 27.18 -10.98
C GLY A 166 4.22 26.37 -10.69
N ALA A 167 4.07 25.16 -10.15
CA ALA A 167 5.16 24.21 -9.99
C ALA A 167 5.43 23.48 -11.32
N THR A 168 6.65 22.99 -11.47
CA THR A 168 7.12 22.30 -12.68
C THR A 168 7.81 21.01 -12.28
N LEU A 169 7.34 19.89 -12.83
CA LEU A 169 7.94 18.58 -12.67
C LEU A 169 8.78 18.23 -13.90
N HIS A 170 10.07 18.01 -13.72
CA HIS A 170 10.99 17.60 -14.78
C HIS A 170 11.18 16.08 -14.75
N LEU A 171 10.89 15.40 -15.85
CA LEU A 171 11.20 13.99 -16.04
C LEU A 171 12.67 13.85 -16.39
N LEU A 172 13.44 13.17 -15.54
CA LEU A 172 14.89 13.03 -15.74
C LEU A 172 15.18 11.78 -16.57
N GLU A 173 14.74 10.62 -16.10
CA GLU A 173 14.91 9.35 -16.79
C GLU A 173 13.87 8.33 -16.34
N ARG A 174 13.70 7.29 -17.15
CA ARG A 174 12.82 6.18 -16.85
C ARG A 174 13.58 5.16 -15.98
N GLU A 175 13.10 4.86 -14.78
CA GLU A 175 13.73 3.86 -13.89
C GLU A 175 13.08 2.48 -13.98
N THR A 176 11.76 2.43 -14.16
CA THR A 176 11.03 1.20 -14.47
C THR A 176 10.10 1.45 -15.66
N PRO A 177 9.51 0.42 -16.30
CA PRO A 177 8.55 0.64 -17.39
C PRO A 177 7.44 1.67 -17.06
N ARG A 178 7.11 1.80 -15.77
CA ARG A 178 6.06 2.67 -15.23
C ARG A 178 6.59 3.93 -14.54
N LEU A 179 7.70 3.82 -13.81
CA LEU A 179 8.20 4.89 -12.95
C LEU A 179 9.29 5.75 -13.61
N TRP A 180 9.15 7.06 -13.42
CA TRP A 180 10.15 8.06 -13.77
C TRP A 180 10.91 8.51 -12.54
N ARG A 181 12.21 8.71 -12.67
CA ARG A 181 12.93 9.63 -11.77
C ARG A 181 12.66 11.05 -12.24
N ALA A 182 12.14 11.87 -11.34
CA ALA A 182 11.72 13.23 -11.65
C ALA A 182 12.13 14.22 -10.55
N ARG A 183 12.21 15.50 -10.91
CA ARG A 183 12.48 16.59 -9.96
C ARG A 183 11.36 17.61 -10.00
N LEU A 184 10.77 17.89 -8.85
CA LEU A 184 9.87 19.02 -8.66
C LEU A 184 10.70 20.26 -8.31
N ASP A 185 10.31 21.42 -8.83
CA ASP A 185 10.90 22.73 -8.51
C ASP A 185 10.42 23.31 -7.16
N ARG A 186 9.83 22.47 -6.31
CA ARG A 186 9.31 22.78 -4.97
C ARG A 186 9.66 21.63 -4.02
N GLU A 187 9.61 21.92 -2.72
CA GLU A 187 9.70 20.89 -1.68
C GLU A 187 8.43 20.01 -1.72
N VAL A 188 8.62 18.71 -1.95
CA VAL A 188 7.53 17.80 -2.36
C VAL A 188 6.49 17.61 -1.25
N PRO A 189 6.85 17.21 -0.01
CA PRO A 189 5.90 17.12 1.10
C PRO A 189 4.99 18.35 1.28
N SER A 190 5.55 19.57 1.35
CA SER A 190 4.75 20.80 1.50
C SER A 190 3.87 21.06 0.29
N TYR A 191 4.37 20.79 -0.92
CA TYR A 191 3.60 20.92 -2.14
C TYR A 191 2.41 19.96 -2.17
N LEU A 192 2.64 18.67 -1.86
CA LEU A 192 1.61 17.65 -1.78
C LEU A 192 0.58 17.98 -0.70
N GLY A 193 0.99 18.50 0.46
CA GLY A 193 0.06 18.94 1.51
C GLY A 193 -0.95 19.99 1.04
N ARG A 194 -0.63 20.76 -0.01
CA ARG A 194 -1.50 21.81 -0.55
C ARG A 194 -2.27 21.41 -1.81
N TYR A 195 -1.64 20.65 -2.69
CA TYR A 195 -2.18 20.35 -4.03
C TYR A 195 -2.43 18.87 -4.29
N GLY A 196 -1.97 18.01 -3.37
CA GLY A 196 -2.10 16.58 -3.48
C GLY A 196 -3.41 16.06 -2.91
N VAL A 197 -3.75 14.85 -3.33
CA VAL A 197 -4.82 14.02 -2.77
C VAL A 197 -4.29 12.60 -2.55
N PRO A 198 -4.91 11.79 -1.67
CA PRO A 198 -4.54 10.39 -1.53
C PRO A 198 -4.61 9.66 -2.87
N ILE A 199 -3.72 8.67 -3.05
CA ILE A 199 -3.85 7.74 -4.18
C ILE A 199 -5.11 6.91 -3.95
N ARG A 200 -6.03 6.98 -4.91
CA ARG A 200 -7.25 6.17 -4.89
C ARG A 200 -6.99 4.83 -5.57
N TYR A 201 -7.21 3.73 -4.85
CA TYR A 201 -7.16 2.39 -5.40
C TYR A 201 -8.21 2.18 -6.48
N ALA A 202 -7.92 1.35 -7.49
CA ALA A 202 -8.80 1.19 -8.66
C ALA A 202 -10.19 0.63 -8.31
N TYR A 203 -10.26 -0.21 -7.28
CA TYR A 203 -11.51 -0.79 -6.77
C TYR A 203 -12.26 0.15 -5.82
N VAL A 204 -11.76 1.35 -5.50
CA VAL A 204 -12.46 2.27 -4.58
C VAL A 204 -13.34 3.24 -5.35
N ASP A 205 -14.63 3.29 -5.00
CA ASP A 205 -15.67 3.97 -5.80
C ASP A 205 -15.52 5.50 -5.83
N ARG A 206 -14.99 6.09 -4.76
CA ARG A 206 -14.88 7.54 -4.60
C ARG A 206 -13.64 7.95 -3.81
N ASP A 207 -13.34 9.23 -3.85
CA ASP A 207 -12.27 9.77 -3.03
C ASP A 207 -12.65 9.77 -1.55
N TRP A 208 -11.67 9.38 -0.73
CA TRP A 208 -11.73 9.48 0.71
C TRP A 208 -10.70 10.49 1.21
N PRO A 209 -10.99 11.24 2.28
CA PRO A 209 -10.02 12.16 2.86
C PRO A 209 -8.78 11.41 3.34
N LEU A 210 -7.64 12.13 3.41
CA LEU A 210 -6.36 11.54 3.82
C LEU A 210 -6.44 10.80 5.17
N ALA A 211 -7.30 11.26 6.09
CA ALA A 211 -7.50 10.64 7.40
C ALA A 211 -7.93 9.16 7.31
N ASP A 212 -8.67 8.76 6.26
CA ASP A 212 -9.07 7.36 6.03
C ASP A 212 -7.92 6.47 5.57
N TYR A 213 -6.83 7.08 5.08
CA TYR A 213 -5.60 6.40 4.69
C TYR A 213 -4.50 6.50 5.76
N GLN A 214 -4.80 7.04 6.95
CA GLN A 214 -3.84 7.10 8.06
C GLN A 214 -4.06 5.98 9.07
N THR A 215 -2.96 5.39 9.55
CA THR A 215 -2.96 4.49 10.71
C THR A 215 -2.73 5.29 12.00
N VAL A 216 -3.08 4.72 13.16
CA VAL A 216 -2.77 5.35 14.46
C VAL A 216 -1.28 5.38 14.80
N PHE A 217 -0.44 4.69 14.01
CA PHE A 217 1.01 4.65 14.18
C PHE A 217 1.74 5.64 13.26
N GLY A 218 1.04 6.20 12.27
CA GLY A 218 1.61 7.08 11.25
C GLY A 218 2.09 8.40 11.84
N VAL A 219 3.41 8.53 12.05
CA VAL A 219 4.05 9.76 12.55
C VAL A 219 5.24 10.22 11.68
N ARG A 220 5.73 9.36 10.78
CA ARG A 220 6.84 9.66 9.85
C ARG A 220 6.31 9.77 8.43
N HIS A 221 6.06 10.98 7.94
CA HIS A 221 5.58 11.18 6.57
C HIS A 221 6.57 10.66 5.53
N GLY A 222 6.09 9.87 4.57
CA GLY A 222 6.93 9.42 3.46
C GLY A 222 6.32 8.34 2.58
N SER A 223 5.26 7.67 3.02
CA SER A 223 4.59 6.67 2.19
C SER A 223 3.66 7.31 1.16
N ALA A 224 3.72 6.84 -0.09
CA ALA A 224 2.71 7.15 -1.10
C ALA A 224 1.38 6.42 -0.84
N GLU A 225 1.46 5.18 -0.38
CA GLU A 225 0.30 4.34 -0.03
C GLU A 225 0.25 4.00 1.45
N MET A 226 -0.89 3.55 1.95
CA MET A 226 -1.03 3.25 3.37
C MET A 226 -0.38 1.91 3.74
N PRO A 227 0.36 1.81 4.88
CA PRO A 227 0.67 0.52 5.50
C PRO A 227 -0.62 -0.08 6.12
N SER A 228 -1.48 -0.62 5.25
CA SER A 228 -2.90 -0.87 5.50
C SER A 228 -3.21 -1.86 6.63
N ALA A 229 -2.33 -2.83 6.90
CA ALA A 229 -2.48 -3.76 8.02
C ALA A 229 -2.56 -3.06 9.39
N GLY A 230 -2.00 -1.85 9.51
CA GLY A 230 -2.08 -1.03 10.72
C GLY A 230 -3.38 -0.22 10.85
N ARG A 231 -4.22 -0.15 9.80
CA ARG A 231 -5.41 0.70 9.78
C ARG A 231 -6.48 0.31 10.81
N PRO A 232 -6.78 -0.98 11.05
CA PRO A 232 -7.82 -1.36 12.01
C PRO A 232 -7.50 -1.03 13.47
N PHE A 233 -6.25 -0.71 13.79
CA PHE A 233 -5.86 -0.30 15.13
C PHE A 233 -6.47 1.06 15.49
N THR A 234 -7.08 1.12 16.67
CA THR A 234 -7.52 2.35 17.32
C THR A 234 -6.63 2.65 18.53
N THR A 235 -6.55 3.91 18.96
CA THR A 235 -5.81 4.26 20.20
C THR A 235 -6.32 3.45 21.39
N GLY A 236 -7.64 3.27 21.51
CA GLY A 236 -8.24 2.47 22.56
C GLY A 236 -7.85 0.98 22.50
N LEU A 237 -7.79 0.39 21.31
CA LEU A 237 -7.30 -0.98 21.12
C LEU A 237 -5.83 -1.11 21.53
N VAL A 238 -4.97 -0.16 21.11
CA VAL A 238 -3.55 -0.14 21.49
C VAL A 238 -3.38 -0.03 23.01
N THR A 239 -4.16 0.81 23.69
CA THR A 239 -4.15 0.88 25.16
C THR A 239 -4.54 -0.47 25.79
N ARG A 240 -5.56 -1.16 25.26
CA ARG A 240 -5.95 -2.50 25.76
C ARG A 240 -4.84 -3.54 25.57
N LEU A 241 -4.16 -3.53 24.42
CA LEU A 241 -3.01 -4.41 24.16
C LEU A 241 -1.90 -4.19 25.19
N VAL A 242 -1.47 -2.94 25.37
CA VAL A 242 -0.40 -2.58 26.32
C VAL A 242 -0.79 -2.95 27.75
N SER A 243 -2.04 -2.69 28.16
CA SER A 243 -2.53 -3.04 29.50
C SER A 243 -2.55 -4.55 29.80
N ARG A 244 -2.55 -5.39 28.75
CA ARG A 244 -2.44 -6.85 28.85
C ARG A 244 -1.01 -7.37 28.74
N GLY A 245 -0.01 -6.48 28.71
CA GLY A 245 1.39 -6.85 28.61
C GLY A 245 1.86 -7.20 27.20
N VAL A 246 1.12 -6.78 26.16
CA VAL A 246 1.59 -6.87 24.76
C VAL A 246 2.42 -5.63 24.44
N GLY A 247 3.66 -5.84 24.01
CA GLY A 247 4.54 -4.77 23.57
C GLY A 247 4.14 -4.23 22.18
N VAL A 248 4.47 -2.96 21.92
CA VAL A 248 4.35 -2.36 20.59
C VAL A 248 5.65 -1.64 20.26
N ALA A 249 6.27 -1.97 19.12
CA ALA A 249 7.52 -1.37 18.67
C ALA A 249 7.42 -0.87 17.21
N PRO A 250 7.79 0.38 16.92
CA PRO A 250 7.71 0.91 15.57
C PRO A 250 8.95 0.59 14.73
N ILE A 251 8.76 0.32 13.44
CA ILE A 251 9.75 0.49 12.39
C ILE A 251 9.26 1.57 11.42
N THR A 252 10.14 2.09 10.58
CA THR A 252 9.75 2.94 9.45
C THR A 252 9.98 2.16 8.16
N LEU A 253 8.98 2.03 7.30
CA LEU A 253 9.17 1.67 5.89
C LEU A 253 8.21 2.49 5.03
N HIS A 254 8.77 3.32 4.15
CA HIS A 254 7.98 4.16 3.24
C HIS A 254 7.53 3.34 2.04
N THR A 255 6.23 3.04 2.02
CA THR A 255 5.58 2.33 0.93
C THR A 255 5.43 3.24 -0.26
N GLY A 256 5.96 2.82 -1.41
CA GLY A 256 5.75 3.57 -2.65
C GLY A 256 4.40 3.24 -3.29
N VAL A 257 4.20 3.64 -4.55
CA VAL A 257 3.01 3.25 -5.33
C VAL A 257 3.02 1.75 -5.59
N ALA A 258 1.97 1.05 -5.14
CA ALA A 258 1.79 -0.36 -5.43
C ALA A 258 1.42 -0.54 -6.91
N SER A 259 1.80 -1.68 -7.47
CA SER A 259 1.33 -2.11 -8.78
C SER A 259 0.38 -3.29 -8.56
N PRO A 260 -0.92 -3.16 -8.87
CA PRO A 260 -1.72 -4.34 -9.13
C PRO A 260 -1.35 -4.98 -10.49
N GLU A 261 -0.40 -4.41 -11.25
CA GLU A 261 0.09 -5.03 -12.47
C GLU A 261 0.99 -6.22 -12.12
N LYS A 262 0.46 -7.40 -12.44
CA LYS A 262 1.04 -8.71 -12.17
C LYS A 262 2.50 -8.76 -12.65
N ASP A 263 3.36 -9.28 -11.77
CA ASP A 263 4.73 -9.75 -12.06
C ASP A 263 5.87 -8.71 -12.09
N GLU A 264 5.68 -7.43 -11.74
CA GLU A 264 6.81 -6.51 -11.49
C GLU A 264 7.47 -6.81 -10.12
N PRO A 265 8.80 -7.01 -10.04
CA PRO A 265 9.46 -7.16 -8.75
C PRO A 265 9.31 -5.88 -7.93
N PRO A 266 9.19 -5.97 -6.59
CA PRO A 266 9.16 -4.78 -5.75
C PRO A 266 10.45 -3.98 -5.95
N TYR A 267 10.32 -2.69 -6.25
CA TYR A 267 11.46 -1.79 -6.27
C TYR A 267 11.94 -1.52 -4.84
N PRO A 268 13.20 -1.06 -4.66
CA PRO A 268 13.74 -0.81 -3.33
C PRO A 268 12.93 0.25 -2.58
N GLU A 269 12.55 -0.05 -1.34
CA GLU A 269 11.85 0.88 -0.45
C GLU A 269 12.75 1.29 0.72
N ARG A 270 12.65 2.56 1.13
CA ARG A 270 13.42 3.10 2.25
C ARG A 270 12.85 2.54 3.56
N PHE A 271 13.72 1.99 4.40
CA PHE A 271 13.35 1.44 5.70
C PHE A 271 14.34 1.82 6.80
N GLU A 272 13.87 1.73 8.04
CA GLU A 272 14.62 1.91 9.28
C GLU A 272 14.04 0.95 10.34
N VAL A 273 14.89 0.09 10.89
CA VAL A 273 14.66 -0.65 12.12
C VAL A 273 15.52 0.01 13.20
N PRO A 274 14.93 0.82 14.10
CA PRO A 274 15.67 1.50 15.16
C PRO A 274 16.30 0.52 16.14
N GLU A 275 17.38 0.93 16.81
CA GLU A 275 18.04 0.09 17.81
C GLU A 275 17.12 -0.28 18.98
N ALA A 276 16.25 0.63 19.40
CA ALA A 276 15.24 0.36 20.42
C ALA A 276 14.32 -0.81 20.00
N THR A 277 13.86 -0.81 18.75
CA THR A 277 12.99 -1.85 18.20
C THR A 277 13.72 -3.18 18.06
N ALA A 278 14.97 -3.18 17.58
CA ALA A 278 15.79 -4.39 17.53
C ALA A 278 15.98 -5.01 18.93
N ARG A 279 16.30 -4.20 19.95
CA ARG A 279 16.41 -4.67 21.34
C ARG A 279 15.09 -5.23 21.89
N GLN A 280 13.95 -4.61 21.56
CA GLN A 280 12.64 -5.12 21.96
C GLN A 280 12.31 -6.46 21.29
N VAL A 281 12.68 -6.63 20.02
CA VAL A 281 12.54 -7.91 19.30
C VAL A 281 13.35 -9.01 19.98
N GLU A 282 14.61 -8.75 20.31
CA GLU A 282 15.45 -9.74 21.01
C GLU A 282 14.93 -10.05 22.41
N LEU A 283 14.54 -9.03 23.19
CA LEU A 283 13.97 -9.22 24.53
C LEU A 283 12.69 -10.07 24.50
N ALA A 284 11.81 -9.84 23.52
CA ALA A 284 10.60 -10.64 23.36
C ALA A 284 10.96 -12.12 23.12
N ARG A 285 11.94 -12.40 22.26
CA ARG A 285 12.41 -13.76 21.97
C ARG A 285 13.05 -14.43 23.17
N GLU A 286 13.97 -13.74 23.85
CA GLU A 286 14.65 -14.24 25.05
C GLU A 286 13.66 -14.56 26.17
N SER A 287 12.55 -13.82 26.23
CA SER A 287 11.47 -14.03 27.21
C SER A 287 10.43 -15.07 26.78
N GLY A 288 10.62 -15.74 25.63
CA GLY A 288 9.67 -16.71 25.09
C GLY A 288 8.38 -16.10 24.49
N GLY A 289 8.36 -14.79 24.28
CA GLY A 289 7.29 -14.06 23.61
C GLY A 289 7.39 -14.15 22.08
N ARG A 290 6.28 -13.88 21.39
CA ARG A 290 6.22 -13.93 19.93
C ARG A 290 6.42 -12.55 19.33
N VAL A 291 7.21 -12.47 18.26
CA VAL A 291 7.35 -11.27 17.42
C VAL A 291 6.34 -11.35 16.30
N ILE A 292 5.33 -10.47 16.33
CA ILE A 292 4.21 -10.45 15.38
C ILE A 292 4.31 -9.17 14.55
N ALA A 293 4.54 -9.32 13.25
CA ALA A 293 4.60 -8.19 12.34
C ALA A 293 3.18 -7.70 12.00
N VAL A 294 2.97 -6.39 11.98
CA VAL A 294 1.73 -5.77 11.49
C VAL A 294 1.97 -5.27 10.07
N GLY A 295 1.72 -6.17 9.11
CA GLY A 295 1.84 -5.94 7.68
C GLY A 295 3.10 -6.56 7.05
N THR A 296 2.99 -6.86 5.76
CA THR A 296 4.06 -7.44 4.93
C THR A 296 5.29 -6.53 4.81
N THR A 297 5.09 -5.22 4.94
CA THR A 297 6.16 -4.21 4.95
C THR A 297 7.05 -4.34 6.19
N VAL A 298 6.44 -4.56 7.36
CA VAL A 298 7.18 -4.83 8.61
C VAL A 298 8.01 -6.10 8.49
N VAL A 299 7.42 -7.17 7.92
CA VAL A 299 8.16 -8.42 7.68
C VAL A 299 9.40 -8.15 6.81
N ARG A 300 9.26 -7.42 5.70
CA ARG A 300 10.42 -7.09 4.83
C ARG A 300 11.51 -6.31 5.57
N ALA A 301 11.13 -5.30 6.36
CA ALA A 301 12.08 -4.51 7.13
C ALA A 301 12.84 -5.38 8.14
N LEU A 302 12.12 -6.19 8.93
CA LEU A 302 12.72 -7.08 9.93
C LEU A 302 13.57 -8.19 9.32
N GLU A 303 13.11 -8.82 8.23
CA GLU A 303 13.89 -9.85 7.52
C GLU A 303 15.13 -9.30 6.81
N THR A 304 15.13 -8.01 6.46
CA THR A 304 16.34 -7.32 5.97
C THR A 304 17.31 -7.03 7.09
N ALA A 305 16.80 -6.72 8.28
CA ALA A 305 17.58 -6.47 9.49
C ALA A 305 18.04 -7.76 10.21
N ALA A 306 17.51 -8.92 9.83
CA ALA A 306 17.83 -10.21 10.41
C ALA A 306 19.18 -10.76 9.94
N LEU A 307 19.98 -11.22 10.89
CA LEU A 307 21.21 -11.97 10.67
C LEU A 307 20.90 -13.44 10.28
N PRO A 308 21.90 -14.20 9.76
CA PRO A 308 21.70 -15.60 9.38
C PRO A 308 21.25 -16.52 10.53
N ASP A 309 21.64 -16.21 11.76
CA ASP A 309 21.25 -16.90 13.00
C ASP A 309 19.85 -16.49 13.51
N GLY A 310 19.23 -15.51 12.85
CA GLY A 310 17.89 -15.01 13.13
C GLY A 310 17.84 -13.81 14.05
N HIS A 311 18.94 -13.40 14.69
CA HIS A 311 18.96 -12.18 15.52
C HIS A 311 18.70 -10.93 14.66
N VAL A 312 17.93 -9.99 15.19
CA VAL A 312 17.60 -8.71 14.54
C VAL A 312 18.50 -7.61 15.08
N ARG A 313 19.11 -6.83 14.19
CA ARG A 313 19.93 -5.66 14.55
C ARG A 313 19.33 -4.37 14.03
N ALA A 314 19.77 -3.25 14.58
CA ALA A 314 19.47 -1.94 14.00
C ALA A 314 19.97 -1.89 12.54
N ALA A 315 19.13 -1.37 11.64
CA ALA A 315 19.45 -1.25 10.22
C ALA A 315 18.64 -0.13 9.58
N GLN A 316 19.21 0.54 8.59
CA GLN A 316 18.53 1.52 7.76
C GLN A 316 19.07 1.45 6.34
N GLY A 317 18.28 1.92 5.37
CA GLY A 317 18.66 1.99 3.96
C GLY A 317 17.52 1.56 3.07
N TRP A 318 17.83 0.76 2.06
CA TRP A 318 16.89 0.31 1.04
C TRP A 318 16.69 -1.19 1.11
N THR A 319 15.44 -1.66 1.08
CA THR A 319 15.12 -3.09 1.04
C THR A 319 14.44 -3.48 -0.27
N SER A 320 15.04 -4.46 -0.94
CA SER A 320 14.42 -5.20 -2.06
C SER A 320 14.13 -6.65 -1.65
N ARG A 321 14.07 -6.93 -0.34
CA ARG A 321 13.91 -8.28 0.18
C ARG A 321 12.56 -8.86 -0.27
N ILE A 322 12.61 -10.00 -0.95
CA ILE A 322 11.44 -10.83 -1.28
C ILE A 322 11.48 -12.04 -0.35
N VAL A 323 10.39 -12.26 0.38
CA VAL A 323 10.23 -13.42 1.27
C VAL A 323 9.45 -14.48 0.49
N THR A 324 10.02 -15.68 0.43
CA THR A 324 9.45 -16.82 -0.31
C THR A 324 9.40 -18.05 0.60
N PRO A 325 8.54 -19.04 0.31
CA PRO A 325 8.47 -20.26 1.12
C PRO A 325 9.81 -21.02 1.21
N ALA A 326 10.62 -20.97 0.13
CA ALA A 326 11.93 -21.61 0.12
C ALA A 326 12.95 -20.92 1.06
N ALA A 327 12.84 -19.60 1.24
CA ALA A 327 13.74 -18.84 2.10
C ALA A 327 13.26 -18.77 3.56
N GLY A 328 11.94 -18.92 3.79
CA GLY A 328 11.31 -18.78 5.09
C GLY A 328 11.43 -17.38 5.69
N VAL A 329 11.06 -17.28 6.96
CA VAL A 329 11.26 -16.10 7.81
C VAL A 329 12.16 -16.45 9.00
N ARG A 330 12.88 -15.46 9.52
CA ARG A 330 13.80 -15.63 10.67
C ARG A 330 13.49 -14.71 11.84
N ALA A 331 12.91 -13.54 11.58
CA ALA A 331 12.67 -12.50 12.56
C ALA A 331 11.27 -12.55 13.18
N VAL A 332 10.29 -13.10 12.45
CA VAL A 332 8.87 -13.03 12.83
C VAL A 332 8.31 -14.42 13.11
N HIS A 333 7.41 -14.47 14.08
CA HIS A 333 6.65 -15.68 14.46
C HIS A 333 5.21 -15.60 13.97
N GLY A 334 4.65 -14.40 13.84
CA GLY A 334 3.28 -14.20 13.37
C GLY A 334 3.13 -12.94 12.53
N LEU A 335 1.95 -12.80 11.93
CA LEU A 335 1.62 -11.72 11.01
C LEU A 335 0.16 -11.29 11.18
N VAL A 336 -0.08 -9.99 11.32
CA VAL A 336 -1.36 -9.34 11.07
C VAL A 336 -1.31 -8.71 9.68
N THR A 337 -2.26 -9.02 8.81
CA THR A 337 -2.27 -8.55 7.42
C THR A 337 -3.70 -8.43 6.88
N GLY A 338 -3.88 -7.76 5.75
CA GLY A 338 -5.12 -7.84 4.98
C GLY A 338 -5.20 -9.15 4.17
N LEU A 339 -6.31 -9.36 3.48
CA LEU A 339 -6.46 -10.46 2.51
C LEU A 339 -5.97 -10.02 1.12
N HIS A 340 -5.10 -10.82 0.51
CA HIS A 340 -4.38 -10.48 -0.73
C HIS A 340 -4.77 -11.38 -1.90
N GLU A 341 -5.00 -10.80 -3.07
CA GLU A 341 -5.28 -11.57 -4.29
C GLU A 341 -4.18 -12.59 -4.67
N PRO A 342 -4.56 -13.64 -5.45
CA PRO A 342 -3.63 -14.62 -6.00
C PRO A 342 -2.53 -13.98 -6.86
N ARG A 343 -1.36 -14.61 -6.86
CA ARG A 343 -0.17 -14.18 -7.61
C ARG A 343 0.46 -12.86 -7.15
N SER A 344 0.07 -12.35 -5.98
CA SER A 344 0.81 -11.27 -5.32
C SER A 344 2.09 -11.80 -4.66
N SER A 345 3.15 -10.99 -4.65
CA SER A 345 4.38 -11.29 -3.88
C SER A 345 4.10 -11.41 -2.38
N HIS A 346 3.04 -10.76 -1.89
CA HIS A 346 2.53 -10.92 -0.53
C HIS A 346 2.12 -12.37 -0.23
N LEU A 347 1.47 -13.06 -1.17
CA LEU A 347 1.00 -14.42 -0.95
C LEU A 347 2.16 -15.41 -0.75
N LEU A 348 3.30 -15.19 -1.42
CA LEU A 348 4.52 -15.97 -1.20
C LEU A 348 5.04 -15.78 0.23
N MET A 349 5.00 -14.56 0.75
CA MET A 349 5.41 -14.26 2.12
C MET A 349 4.45 -14.85 3.15
N LEU A 350 3.13 -14.73 2.94
CA LEU A 350 2.13 -15.34 3.83
C LEU A 350 2.32 -16.87 3.85
N SER A 351 2.60 -17.49 2.69
CA SER A 351 2.87 -18.93 2.60
C SER A 351 4.16 -19.33 3.32
N ALA A 352 5.18 -18.47 3.30
CA ALA A 352 6.42 -18.67 4.06
C ALA A 352 6.22 -18.62 5.58
N ILE A 353 5.16 -17.97 6.06
CA ILE A 353 4.85 -17.83 7.50
C ILE A 353 3.83 -18.89 7.95
N ALA A 354 2.71 -19.03 7.23
CA ALA A 354 1.63 -19.94 7.61
C ALA A 354 1.81 -21.39 7.11
N GLY A 355 2.64 -21.59 6.09
CA GLY A 355 2.61 -22.80 5.27
C GLY A 355 1.48 -22.78 4.23
N GLY A 356 1.74 -23.38 3.06
CA GLY A 356 0.84 -23.32 1.91
C GLY A 356 -0.54 -23.97 2.14
N GLU A 357 -0.59 -25.08 2.87
CA GLU A 357 -1.84 -25.80 3.13
C GLU A 357 -2.78 -25.02 4.06
N LEU A 358 -2.25 -24.53 5.19
CA LEU A 358 -3.05 -23.74 6.15
C LEU A 358 -3.52 -22.45 5.51
N LEU A 359 -2.66 -21.77 4.75
CA LEU A 359 -3.04 -20.54 4.05
C LEU A 359 -4.15 -20.80 3.03
N SER A 360 -4.04 -21.88 2.24
CA SER A 360 -5.07 -22.29 1.28
C SER A 360 -6.42 -22.53 1.96
N ARG A 361 -6.42 -23.26 3.08
CA ARG A 361 -7.63 -23.52 3.87
C ARG A 361 -8.21 -22.24 4.47
N SER A 362 -7.36 -21.36 4.98
CA SER A 362 -7.77 -20.06 5.55
C SER A 362 -8.44 -19.18 4.50
N TYR A 363 -7.89 -19.13 3.29
CA TYR A 363 -8.44 -18.36 2.18
C TYR A 363 -9.74 -18.94 1.63
N ALA A 364 -9.83 -20.27 1.54
CA ALA A 364 -11.08 -20.94 1.18
C ALA A 364 -12.19 -20.60 2.18
N GLU A 365 -11.85 -20.58 3.47
CA GLU A 365 -12.77 -20.20 4.54
C GLU A 365 -13.17 -18.72 4.46
N ALA A 366 -12.21 -17.82 4.21
CA ALA A 366 -12.47 -16.39 4.04
C ALA A 366 -13.44 -16.11 2.88
N LEU A 367 -13.24 -16.80 1.74
CA LEU A 367 -14.14 -16.72 0.58
C LEU A 367 -15.54 -17.27 0.92
N ARG A 368 -15.60 -18.43 1.58
CA ARG A 368 -16.86 -19.08 1.97
C ARG A 368 -17.68 -18.21 2.92
N GLU A 369 -17.02 -17.50 3.82
CA GLU A 369 -17.62 -16.66 4.84
C GLU A 369 -17.76 -15.18 4.40
N GLY A 370 -17.45 -14.86 3.14
CA GLY A 370 -17.64 -13.53 2.57
C GLY A 370 -16.82 -12.42 3.24
N TYR A 371 -15.57 -12.71 3.60
CA TYR A 371 -14.63 -11.68 4.07
C TYR A 371 -14.40 -10.65 2.97
N LEU A 372 -14.21 -9.39 3.36
CA LEU A 372 -13.86 -8.29 2.49
C LEU A 372 -12.35 -8.18 2.35
N TRP A 373 -11.88 -7.82 1.15
CA TRP A 373 -10.48 -7.88 0.76
C TRP A 373 -9.90 -6.48 0.55
N HIS A 374 -8.58 -6.44 0.32
CA HIS A 374 -7.82 -5.21 0.06
C HIS A 374 -7.70 -4.26 1.26
N GLU A 375 -7.19 -3.06 1.02
CA GLU A 375 -6.70 -2.12 2.03
C GLU A 375 -7.76 -1.61 3.01
N PHE A 376 -9.04 -1.65 2.63
CA PHE A 376 -10.19 -1.30 3.49
C PHE A 376 -11.00 -2.52 3.98
N GLY A 377 -10.53 -3.71 3.63
CA GLY A 377 -11.20 -4.97 3.94
C GLY A 377 -10.98 -5.46 5.37
N ASP A 378 -11.24 -6.75 5.53
CA ASP A 378 -11.03 -7.50 6.75
C ASP A 378 -9.57 -7.95 6.88
N THR A 379 -9.26 -8.54 8.03
CA THR A 379 -7.89 -8.87 8.42
C THR A 379 -7.68 -10.36 8.64
N HIS A 380 -6.42 -10.77 8.56
CA HIS A 380 -5.94 -12.12 8.85
C HIS A 380 -4.78 -12.04 9.85
N LEU A 381 -4.94 -12.70 11.00
CA LEU A 381 -3.89 -12.97 11.97
C LEU A 381 -3.40 -14.40 11.79
N ILE A 382 -2.11 -14.54 11.50
CA ILE A 382 -1.39 -15.81 11.44
C ILE A 382 -0.51 -15.89 12.68
N LEU A 383 -0.69 -16.94 13.47
CA LEU A 383 0.11 -17.25 14.65
C LEU A 383 0.82 -18.59 14.44
N PRO A 384 1.95 -18.81 15.16
CA PRO A 384 2.55 -20.13 15.29
C PRO A 384 1.52 -21.16 15.70
#